data_AF-A0A7M2WSU2-F1
#
_entry.id   AF-A0A7M2WSU2-F1
#
_cell.length_a   1.000
_cell.length_b   1.000
_cell.length_c   1.000
_cell.angle_alpha   90.00
_cell.angle_beta   90.00
_cell.angle_gamma   90.00
#
_symmetry.space_group_name_H-M   'P 1'
#
loop_
_entity.id
_entity.type
_entity.pdbx_description
1 polymer ?
#
loop_
_entity_poly.entity_id
_entity_poly.type
_entity_poly.pdbx_seq_one_letter_code
_entity_poly.pdbx_strand_id
1 'polypeptide(L)'
;MPRIIDYPIVARQMSDQGLVCLYPNSGAFGYAKETPVHAVGWVAGDDPTIRPAARALTTVVAPPAEATLARLAATAWHDLLPGPVWVLPKAHWAYELDFGSAAWMPGLLQNVGLDDTALSPRHDGTAIEFTVDETPAFVTLVEGLLTHLLGSDFQLCFPARDVVCTVHHHKQLWWMSRDEGIVDRLKKLVGTSTGAQ
;
A
#
# COMPACT_ATOMS: atom_id res chain seq x y z
N MET A 1 13.41 -12.44 -5.62
CA MET A 1 12.69 -12.73 -4.38
C MET A 1 12.67 -11.46 -3.56
N PRO A 2 11.50 -11.04 -3.03
CA PRO A 2 11.36 -9.77 -2.33
C PRO A 2 12.36 -9.66 -1.18
N ARG A 3 12.81 -8.44 -0.90
CA ARG A 3 13.85 -8.19 0.11
C ARG A 3 13.27 -7.53 1.35
N ILE A 4 13.83 -7.83 2.51
CA ILE A 4 13.50 -7.13 3.76
C ILE A 4 14.42 -5.92 3.90
N ILE A 5 13.84 -4.73 4.11
CA ILE A 5 14.57 -3.47 4.30
C ILE A 5 14.39 -3.00 5.73
N ASP A 6 15.48 -2.94 6.49
CA ASP A 6 15.46 -2.55 7.89
C ASP A 6 14.91 -1.13 8.09
N TYR A 7 14.12 -0.96 9.16
CA TYR A 7 13.40 0.29 9.42
C TYR A 7 14.29 1.56 9.47
N PRO A 8 15.54 1.56 9.99
CA PRO A 8 16.38 2.75 9.93
C PRO A 8 16.66 3.24 8.49
N ILE A 9 16.76 2.32 7.52
CA ILE A 9 16.91 2.67 6.10
C ILE A 9 15.61 3.27 5.58
N VAL A 10 14.48 2.63 5.91
CA VAL A 10 13.14 3.10 5.53
C VAL A 10 12.89 4.52 6.05
N ALA A 11 13.03 4.72 7.36
CA ALA A 11 12.78 5.98 8.03
C ALA A 11 13.65 7.10 7.48
N ARG A 12 14.94 6.83 7.22
CA ARG A 12 15.84 7.79 6.59
C ARG A 12 15.36 8.17 5.18
N GLN A 13 15.13 7.20 4.30
CA GLN A 13 14.74 7.49 2.91
C GLN A 13 13.40 8.21 2.80
N MET A 14 12.41 7.82 3.62
CA MET A 14 11.12 8.52 3.65
C MET A 14 11.27 9.95 4.18
N SER A 15 12.11 10.16 5.19
CA SER A 15 12.42 11.50 5.71
C SER A 15 13.14 12.37 4.67
N ASP A 16 14.10 11.81 3.93
CA ASP A 16 14.82 12.50 2.85
C ASP A 16 13.87 12.94 1.71
N GLN A 17 12.70 12.30 1.57
CA GLN A 17 11.63 12.68 0.63
C GLN A 17 10.66 13.73 1.20
N GLY A 18 10.82 14.12 2.47
CA GLY A 18 9.92 15.05 3.17
C GLY A 18 8.66 14.39 3.74
N LEU A 19 8.63 13.06 3.84
CA LEU A 19 7.58 12.34 4.56
C LEU A 19 7.93 12.25 6.04
N VAL A 20 6.90 12.12 6.88
CA VAL A 20 7.04 11.93 8.33
C VAL A 20 6.39 10.61 8.73
N CYS A 21 6.97 9.95 9.74
CA CYS A 21 6.34 8.80 10.37
C CYS A 21 5.21 9.30 11.28
N LEU A 22 3.97 8.92 10.96
CA LEU A 22 2.76 9.41 11.65
C LEU A 22 2.51 8.70 12.99
N TYR A 23 3.06 7.49 13.16
CA TYR A 23 3.03 6.75 14.40
C TYR A 23 4.45 6.26 14.70
N PRO A 24 5.01 6.51 15.90
CA PRO A 24 6.38 6.15 16.22
C PRO A 24 6.70 4.69 15.88
N ASN A 25 7.83 4.47 15.22
CA ASN A 25 8.35 3.17 14.81
C ASN A 25 7.46 2.37 13.84
N SER A 26 6.43 2.95 13.22
CA SER A 26 5.55 2.19 12.32
C SER A 26 5.84 2.45 10.83
N GLY A 27 5.20 1.66 9.96
CA GLY A 27 5.21 1.88 8.50
C GLY A 27 4.28 3.01 8.03
N ALA A 28 3.60 3.71 8.93
CA ALA A 28 2.64 4.76 8.59
C ALA A 28 3.35 6.07 8.23
N PHE A 29 3.90 6.15 7.02
CA PHE A 29 4.47 7.38 6.49
C PHE A 29 3.42 8.22 5.76
N GLY A 30 3.51 9.53 5.93
CA GLY A 30 2.67 10.48 5.22
C GLY A 30 3.26 11.87 5.23
N TYR A 31 2.46 12.84 4.84
CA TYR A 31 2.87 14.23 4.78
C TYR A 31 2.75 14.90 6.13
N ALA A 32 3.66 15.84 6.43
CA ALA A 32 3.56 16.67 7.62
C ALA A 32 2.21 17.42 7.63
N LYS A 33 1.71 17.70 8.82
CA LYS A 33 0.47 18.46 9.00
C LYS A 33 0.52 19.77 8.19
N GLU A 34 -0.60 20.15 7.58
CA GLU A 34 -0.74 21.36 6.74
C GLU A 34 0.01 21.34 5.41
N THR A 35 0.73 20.26 5.07
CA THR A 35 1.27 20.07 3.72
C THR A 35 0.10 19.95 2.73
N PRO A 36 0.02 20.81 1.69
CA PRO A 36 -0.99 20.66 0.65
C PRO A 36 -0.76 19.34 -0.10
N VAL A 37 -1.79 18.51 -0.16
CA VAL A 37 -1.76 17.21 -0.84
C VAL A 37 -3.04 16.97 -1.61
N HIS A 38 -2.92 16.19 -2.67
CA HIS A 38 -4.02 15.68 -3.48
C HIS A 38 -4.21 14.21 -3.14
N ALA A 39 -5.45 13.73 -3.22
CA ALA A 39 -5.77 12.35 -2.89
C ALA A 39 -6.80 11.73 -3.84
N VAL A 40 -6.67 10.43 -4.05
CA VAL A 40 -7.69 9.61 -4.72
C VAL A 40 -7.82 8.27 -4.00
N GLY A 41 -9.05 7.88 -3.71
CA GLY A 41 -9.37 6.57 -3.14
C GLY A 41 -9.88 5.64 -4.23
N TRP A 42 -9.30 4.45 -4.39
CA TRP A 42 -9.91 3.38 -5.17
C TRP A 42 -10.60 2.42 -4.21
N VAL A 43 -11.89 2.18 -4.40
CA VAL A 43 -12.73 1.50 -3.40
C VAL A 43 -13.46 0.31 -4.00
N ALA A 44 -13.49 -0.81 -3.28
CA ALA A 44 -14.23 -2.00 -3.67
C ALA A 44 -15.74 -1.82 -3.42
N GLY A 45 -16.48 -1.32 -4.42
CA GLY A 45 -17.92 -1.07 -4.30
C GLY A 45 -18.27 0.17 -3.46
N ASP A 46 -19.53 0.23 -3.01
CA ASP A 46 -19.97 1.28 -2.07
C ASP A 46 -19.55 0.92 -0.64
N ASP A 47 -18.91 1.88 0.03
CA ASP A 47 -18.53 1.74 1.44
C ASP A 47 -19.22 2.85 2.25
N PRO A 48 -20.17 2.51 3.14
CA PRO A 48 -20.92 3.47 3.94
C PRO A 48 -20.04 4.19 4.99
N THR A 49 -18.89 3.62 5.35
CA THR A 49 -17.96 4.17 6.35
C THR A 49 -17.13 5.34 5.81
N ILE A 50 -17.07 5.50 4.47
CA ILE A 50 -16.42 6.64 3.84
C ILE A 50 -17.20 7.91 4.17
N ARG A 51 -16.51 8.86 4.80
CA ARG A 51 -17.05 10.16 5.17
C ARG A 51 -17.62 10.87 3.94
N PRO A 52 -18.77 11.57 4.03
CA PRO A 52 -19.39 12.23 2.88
C PRO A 52 -18.44 13.13 2.09
N ALA A 53 -17.61 13.92 2.78
CA ALA A 53 -16.63 14.81 2.14
C ALA A 53 -15.54 14.05 1.33
N ALA A 54 -15.21 12.82 1.71
CA ALA A 54 -14.21 12.00 1.03
C ALA A 54 -14.77 11.27 -0.19
N ARG A 55 -16.11 11.11 -0.32
CA ARG A 55 -16.73 10.39 -1.44
C ARG A 55 -16.39 11.00 -2.80
N ALA A 56 -16.25 12.32 -2.88
CA ALA A 56 -15.86 13.01 -4.12
C ALA A 56 -14.43 12.66 -4.59
N LEU A 57 -13.59 12.13 -3.69
CA LEU A 57 -12.23 11.69 -3.98
C LEU A 57 -12.16 10.20 -4.38
N THR A 58 -13.28 9.48 -4.31
CA THR A 58 -13.30 8.04 -4.55
C THR A 58 -13.61 7.70 -6.00
N THR A 59 -13.01 6.61 -6.47
CA THR A 59 -13.35 5.93 -7.72
C THR A 59 -13.69 4.48 -7.38
N VAL A 60 -14.89 4.04 -7.76
CA VAL A 60 -15.35 2.68 -7.45
C VAL A 60 -14.76 1.69 -8.45
N VAL A 61 -14.19 0.61 -7.93
CA VAL A 61 -13.69 -0.53 -8.70
C VAL A 61 -14.74 -1.65 -8.65
N ALA A 62 -15.13 -2.15 -9.82
CA ALA A 62 -16.11 -3.22 -9.94
C ALA A 62 -15.54 -4.57 -9.47
N PRO A 63 -16.39 -5.52 -9.01
CA PRO A 63 -15.98 -6.88 -8.71
C PRO A 63 -15.33 -7.60 -9.92
N PRO A 64 -14.35 -8.52 -9.72
CA PRO A 64 -13.71 -8.87 -8.45
C PRO A 64 -12.70 -7.79 -8.02
N ALA A 65 -13.05 -7.04 -6.96
CA ALA A 65 -12.47 -5.73 -6.73
C ALA A 65 -11.06 -5.83 -6.15
N GLU A 66 -10.80 -6.77 -5.25
CA GLU A 66 -9.52 -6.99 -4.59
C GLU A 66 -8.42 -7.33 -5.61
N ALA A 67 -8.69 -8.33 -6.46
CA ALA A 67 -7.79 -8.72 -7.54
C ALA A 67 -7.59 -7.59 -8.56
N THR A 68 -8.65 -6.83 -8.86
CA THR A 68 -8.57 -5.69 -9.79
C THR A 68 -7.77 -4.53 -9.21
N LEU A 69 -7.97 -4.20 -7.94
CA LEU A 69 -7.22 -3.18 -7.20
C LEU A 69 -5.73 -3.56 -7.12
N ALA A 70 -5.40 -4.81 -6.83
CA ALA A 70 -4.01 -5.27 -6.79
C ALA A 70 -3.31 -5.14 -8.15
N ARG A 71 -3.98 -5.51 -9.25
CA ARG A 71 -3.46 -5.30 -10.61
C ARG A 71 -3.32 -3.81 -10.96
N LEU A 72 -4.31 -2.99 -10.60
CA LEU A 72 -4.24 -1.54 -10.81
C LEU A 72 -3.10 -0.89 -10.02
N ALA A 73 -2.82 -1.37 -8.80
CA ALA A 73 -1.68 -0.92 -8.02
C ALA A 73 -0.36 -1.25 -8.71
N ALA A 74 -0.25 -2.44 -9.31
CA ALA A 74 0.91 -2.80 -10.13
C ALA A 74 1.02 -1.94 -11.39
N THR A 75 -0.07 -1.69 -12.10
CA THR A 75 -0.07 -0.77 -13.26
C THR A 75 0.37 0.64 -12.86
N ALA A 76 -0.15 1.19 -11.75
CA ALA A 76 0.30 2.48 -11.24
C ALA A 76 1.79 2.49 -10.89
N TRP A 77 2.27 1.42 -10.26
CA TRP A 77 3.69 1.26 -9.95
C TRP A 77 4.56 1.30 -11.22
N HIS A 78 4.22 0.53 -12.24
CA HIS A 78 4.98 0.47 -13.50
C HIS A 78 4.92 1.79 -14.28
N ASP A 79 3.72 2.32 -14.49
CA ASP A 79 3.49 3.40 -15.45
C ASP A 79 3.76 4.79 -14.87
N LEU A 80 3.60 4.94 -13.55
CA LEU A 80 3.63 6.24 -12.88
C LEU A 80 4.77 6.36 -11.86
N LEU A 81 5.16 5.26 -11.20
CA LEU A 81 6.06 5.27 -10.04
C LEU A 81 7.28 4.35 -10.23
N PRO A 82 8.02 4.42 -11.34
CA PRO A 82 9.07 3.46 -11.63
C PRO A 82 10.18 3.50 -10.58
N GLY A 83 10.63 2.31 -10.16
CA GLY A 83 11.54 2.10 -9.04
C GLY A 83 11.10 0.91 -8.19
N PRO A 84 11.73 0.66 -7.04
CA PRO A 84 11.21 -0.30 -6.06
C PRO A 84 9.88 0.18 -5.46
N VAL A 85 9.05 -0.77 -5.00
CA VAL A 85 7.92 -0.49 -4.12
C VAL A 85 8.14 -1.18 -2.78
N TRP A 86 7.83 -0.48 -1.71
CA TRP A 86 7.93 -0.97 -0.34
C TRP A 86 6.54 -1.18 0.24
N VAL A 87 6.31 -2.33 0.86
CA VAL A 87 5.08 -2.65 1.61
C VAL A 87 5.42 -2.70 3.10
N LEU A 88 4.71 -1.90 3.90
CA LEU A 88 4.99 -1.73 5.32
C LEU A 88 3.70 -1.88 6.15
N PRO A 89 3.69 -2.60 7.28
CA PRO A 89 2.56 -2.57 8.20
C PRO A 89 2.47 -1.20 8.88
N LYS A 90 1.27 -0.63 8.99
CA LYS A 90 1.09 0.64 9.73
C LYS A 90 1.13 0.48 11.25
N ALA A 91 1.06 -0.76 11.75
CA ALA A 91 1.41 -1.15 13.11
C ALA A 91 2.89 -1.59 13.19
N HIS A 92 3.18 -2.89 13.12
CA HIS A 92 4.51 -3.48 12.94
C HIS A 92 4.38 -5.00 12.70
N TRP A 93 5.42 -5.65 12.14
CA TRP A 93 5.35 -7.07 11.75
C TRP A 93 5.06 -8.03 12.91
N ALA A 94 5.67 -7.83 14.08
CA ALA A 94 5.39 -8.67 15.24
C ALA A 94 3.90 -8.65 15.62
N TYR A 95 3.24 -7.49 15.55
CA TYR A 95 1.80 -7.39 15.85
C TYR A 95 0.97 -8.09 14.77
N GLU A 96 1.31 -7.90 13.49
CA GLU A 96 0.60 -8.56 12.39
C GLU A 96 0.70 -10.08 12.45
N LEU A 97 1.87 -10.61 12.82
CA LEU A 97 2.13 -12.04 12.83
C LEU A 97 1.64 -12.73 14.10
N ASP A 98 1.57 -12.02 15.24
CA ASP A 98 1.12 -12.60 16.51
C ASP A 98 -0.37 -12.36 16.80
N PHE A 99 -0.93 -11.22 16.37
CA PHE A 99 -2.26 -10.77 16.78
C PHE A 99 -3.16 -10.33 15.62
N GLY A 100 -2.69 -9.46 14.75
CA GLY A 100 -3.52 -8.80 13.73
C GLY A 100 -3.98 -9.76 12.63
N SER A 101 -3.04 -10.52 12.08
CA SER A 101 -3.17 -11.26 10.83
C SER A 101 -2.60 -12.70 10.92
N ALA A 102 -2.36 -13.19 12.14
CA ALA A 102 -1.66 -14.46 12.44
C ALA A 102 -2.21 -15.68 11.70
N ALA A 103 -3.54 -15.73 11.51
CA ALA A 103 -4.21 -16.88 10.91
C ALA A 103 -3.93 -17.06 9.40
N TRP A 104 -3.44 -16.03 8.70
CA TRP A 104 -3.31 -16.06 7.24
C TRP A 104 -2.01 -15.43 6.71
N MET A 105 -1.44 -14.44 7.42
CA MET A 105 -0.26 -13.71 6.97
C MET A 105 0.96 -14.60 6.73
N PRO A 106 1.30 -15.59 7.58
CA PRO A 106 2.44 -16.48 7.33
C PRO A 106 2.34 -17.20 5.98
N GLY A 107 1.16 -17.75 5.67
CA GLY A 107 0.92 -18.42 4.39
C GLY A 107 1.01 -17.46 3.20
N LEU A 108 0.52 -16.23 3.35
CA LEU A 108 0.64 -15.21 2.30
C LEU A 108 2.11 -14.82 2.06
N LEU A 109 2.91 -14.63 3.11
CA LEU A 109 4.33 -14.32 3.01
C LEU A 109 5.10 -15.46 2.31
N GLN A 110 4.82 -16.70 2.68
CA GLN A 110 5.43 -17.87 2.04
C GLN A 110 5.08 -17.96 0.55
N ASN A 111 3.82 -17.65 0.18
CA ASN A 111 3.39 -17.63 -1.22
C ASN A 111 4.12 -16.59 -2.09
N VAL A 112 4.64 -15.51 -1.47
CA VAL A 112 5.44 -14.50 -2.17
C VAL A 112 6.96 -14.70 -1.99
N GLY A 113 7.36 -15.84 -1.42
CA GLY A 113 8.75 -16.23 -1.25
C GLY A 113 9.45 -15.59 -0.04
N LEU A 114 8.70 -15.21 1.00
CA LEU A 114 9.25 -14.66 2.22
C LEU A 114 9.11 -15.62 3.40
N ASP A 115 10.15 -15.65 4.23
CA ASP A 115 10.16 -16.34 5.51
C ASP A 115 9.56 -15.41 6.58
N ASP A 116 8.41 -15.81 7.13
CA ASP A 116 7.72 -15.04 8.17
C ASP A 116 8.54 -14.93 9.47
N THR A 117 9.43 -15.89 9.75
CA THR A 117 10.30 -15.85 10.93
C THR A 117 11.35 -14.74 10.88
N ALA A 118 11.67 -14.24 9.68
CA ALA A 118 12.55 -13.08 9.51
C ALA A 118 11.84 -11.75 9.83
N LEU A 119 10.51 -11.73 9.87
CA LEU A 119 9.67 -10.57 10.13
C LEU A 119 9.04 -10.59 11.54
N SER A 120 8.77 -11.77 12.11
CA SER A 120 8.14 -11.90 13.43
C SER A 120 8.84 -11.17 14.58
N PRO A 121 10.19 -11.08 14.68
CA PRO A 121 10.82 -10.33 15.79
C PRO A 121 10.81 -8.81 15.58
N ARG A 122 10.27 -8.30 14.47
CA ARG A 122 10.38 -6.88 14.10
C ARG A 122 9.21 -6.08 14.64
N HIS A 123 9.52 -5.25 15.64
CA HIS A 123 8.58 -4.34 16.29
C HIS A 123 8.57 -2.95 15.66
N ASP A 124 8.83 -2.87 14.36
CA ASP A 124 8.91 -1.62 13.61
C ASP A 124 8.29 -1.71 12.20
N GLY A 125 8.33 -0.58 11.50
CA GLY A 125 7.94 -0.42 10.10
C GLY A 125 8.97 -0.95 9.10
N THR A 126 9.68 -2.03 9.39
CA THR A 126 10.52 -2.72 8.38
C THR A 126 9.70 -2.94 7.09
N ALA A 127 10.30 -2.70 5.93
CA ALA A 127 9.61 -2.85 4.66
C ALA A 127 9.91 -4.20 3.99
N ILE A 128 8.94 -4.69 3.23
CA ILE A 128 9.17 -5.66 2.15
C ILE A 128 9.32 -4.87 0.85
N GLU A 129 10.46 -5.00 0.20
CA GLU A 129 10.73 -4.40 -1.09
C GLU A 129 10.47 -5.38 -2.23
N PHE A 130 9.78 -4.88 -3.25
CA PHE A 130 9.61 -5.52 -4.54
C PHE A 130 10.26 -4.68 -5.65
N THR A 131 10.85 -5.37 -6.61
CA THR A 131 11.37 -4.84 -7.88
C THR A 131 10.43 -5.22 -9.03
N VAL A 132 10.59 -4.55 -10.18
CA VAL A 132 9.72 -4.73 -11.36
C VAL A 132 9.52 -6.20 -11.76
N ASP A 133 10.55 -7.02 -11.66
CA ASP A 133 10.52 -8.45 -12.02
C ASP A 133 9.71 -9.31 -11.04
N GLU A 134 9.35 -8.74 -9.89
CA GLU A 134 8.63 -9.38 -8.80
C GLU A 134 7.16 -8.95 -8.77
N THR A 135 6.68 -8.34 -9.85
CA THR A 135 5.29 -7.91 -10.02
C THR A 135 4.26 -8.99 -9.64
N PRO A 136 4.40 -10.26 -10.06
CA PRO A 136 3.44 -11.29 -9.65
C PRO A 136 3.35 -11.44 -8.12
N ALA A 137 4.49 -11.44 -7.42
CA ALA A 137 4.55 -11.54 -5.97
C ALA A 137 3.96 -10.31 -5.29
N PHE A 138 4.22 -9.11 -5.82
CA PHE A 138 3.61 -7.87 -5.33
C PHE A 138 2.08 -7.90 -5.47
N VAL A 139 1.56 -8.30 -6.63
CA VAL A 139 0.11 -8.43 -6.86
C VAL A 139 -0.50 -9.42 -5.89
N THR A 140 0.12 -10.60 -5.72
CA THR A 140 -0.34 -11.62 -4.76
C THR A 140 -0.38 -11.06 -3.33
N LEU A 141 0.65 -10.34 -2.88
CA LEU A 141 0.66 -9.76 -1.54
C LEU A 141 -0.47 -8.74 -1.37
N VAL A 142 -0.60 -7.77 -2.29
CA VAL A 142 -1.61 -6.70 -2.20
C VAL A 142 -3.03 -7.26 -2.28
N GLU A 143 -3.28 -8.24 -3.15
CA GLU A 143 -4.57 -8.93 -3.22
C GLU A 143 -4.89 -9.67 -1.92
N GLY A 144 -3.92 -10.37 -1.34
CA GLY A 144 -4.08 -11.06 -0.06
C GLY A 144 -4.39 -10.08 1.08
N LEU A 145 -3.69 -8.95 1.14
CA LEU A 145 -3.97 -7.87 2.10
C LEU A 145 -5.40 -7.34 1.93
N LEU A 146 -5.79 -6.96 0.71
CA LEU A 146 -7.14 -6.47 0.44
C LEU A 146 -8.22 -7.50 0.78
N THR A 147 -7.93 -8.79 0.61
CA THR A 147 -8.88 -9.88 0.88
C THR A 147 -9.07 -10.14 2.37
N HIS A 148 -7.99 -10.09 3.15
CA HIS A 148 -7.97 -10.65 4.51
C HIS A 148 -7.79 -9.63 5.64
N LEU A 149 -7.44 -8.37 5.36
CA LEU A 149 -7.33 -7.36 6.41
C LEU A 149 -8.70 -7.10 7.07
N LEU A 150 -8.74 -7.14 8.40
CA LEU A 150 -9.96 -6.90 9.19
C LEU A 150 -9.90 -5.61 10.02
N GLY A 151 -8.71 -5.10 10.32
CA GLY A 151 -8.55 -3.90 11.17
C GLY A 151 -7.15 -3.28 11.18
N SER A 152 -6.17 -3.91 10.52
CA SER A 152 -4.88 -3.28 10.27
C SER A 152 -4.82 -2.72 8.86
N ASP A 153 -3.96 -1.73 8.68
CA ASP A 153 -3.69 -1.14 7.38
C ASP A 153 -2.21 -1.32 7.03
N PHE A 154 -1.93 -1.30 5.74
CA PHE A 154 -0.57 -1.31 5.21
C PHE A 154 -0.30 -0.04 4.41
N GLN A 155 0.97 0.27 4.23
CA GLN A 155 1.45 1.40 3.46
C GLN A 155 2.26 0.86 2.28
N LEU A 156 1.97 1.37 1.08
CA LEU A 156 2.86 1.32 -0.07
C LEU A 156 3.64 2.62 -0.09
N CYS A 157 4.96 2.52 -0.12
CA CYS A 157 5.90 3.62 -0.30
C CYS A 157 6.76 3.37 -1.53
N PHE A 158 7.17 4.45 -2.19
CA PHE A 158 7.93 4.38 -3.43
C PHE A 158 9.18 5.25 -3.26
N PRO A 159 10.36 4.65 -3.01
CA PRO A 159 11.60 5.40 -2.87
C PRO A 159 11.86 6.34 -4.05
N ALA A 160 12.30 7.55 -3.74
CA ALA A 160 12.48 8.68 -4.66
C ALA A 160 11.21 9.17 -5.38
N ARG A 161 10.01 8.75 -4.94
CA ARG A 161 8.72 9.24 -5.47
C ARG A 161 7.91 9.91 -4.39
N ASP A 162 7.31 11.04 -4.74
CA ASP A 162 6.47 11.81 -3.84
C ASP A 162 5.02 11.29 -3.81
N VAL A 163 4.86 10.00 -3.51
CA VAL A 163 3.56 9.32 -3.46
C VAL A 163 3.59 8.27 -2.38
N VAL A 164 2.48 8.16 -1.65
CA VAL A 164 2.23 7.05 -0.73
C VAL A 164 0.82 6.50 -0.96
N CYS A 165 0.61 5.21 -0.71
CA CYS A 165 -0.71 4.59 -0.81
C CYS A 165 -1.05 3.76 0.43
N THR A 166 -2.15 4.05 1.12
CA THR A 166 -2.64 3.17 2.19
C THR A 166 -3.47 2.03 1.59
N VAL A 167 -3.10 0.79 1.90
CA VAL A 167 -3.95 -0.39 1.75
C VAL A 167 -4.81 -0.49 3.00
N HIS A 168 -6.08 -0.11 2.88
CA HIS A 168 -7.01 0.00 4.00
C HIS A 168 -7.84 -1.28 4.13
N HIS A 169 -8.08 -1.74 5.36
CA HIS A 169 -8.81 -2.98 5.67
C HIS A 169 -10.24 -3.06 5.09
N HIS A 170 -10.86 -1.93 4.74
CA HIS A 170 -12.14 -1.92 4.01
C HIS A 170 -12.00 -2.11 2.49
N LYS A 171 -10.94 -2.79 2.01
CA LYS A 171 -10.70 -3.05 0.58
C LYS A 171 -10.55 -1.76 -0.24
N GLN A 172 -9.72 -0.86 0.25
CA GLN A 172 -9.50 0.45 -0.39
C GLN A 172 -8.01 0.71 -0.58
N LEU A 173 -7.66 1.42 -1.65
CA LEU A 173 -6.33 1.96 -1.90
C LEU A 173 -6.41 3.50 -1.90
N TRP A 174 -5.82 4.14 -0.89
CA TRP A 174 -5.81 5.60 -0.77
C TRP A 174 -4.46 6.17 -1.14
N TRP A 175 -4.40 6.79 -2.32
CA TRP A 175 -3.21 7.43 -2.84
C TRP A 175 -3.15 8.89 -2.42
N MET A 176 -1.97 9.36 -2.04
CA MET A 176 -1.70 10.76 -1.71
C MET A 176 -0.38 11.21 -2.34
N SER A 177 -0.36 12.44 -2.85
CA SER A 177 0.82 13.09 -3.42
C SER A 177 0.73 14.61 -3.27
N ARG A 178 1.86 15.33 -3.28
CA ARG A 178 1.84 16.79 -3.51
C ARG A 178 1.72 17.12 -5.00
N ASP A 179 1.97 16.16 -5.89
CA ASP A 179 1.82 16.31 -7.33
C ASP A 179 0.38 15.95 -7.76
N GLU A 180 -0.41 16.98 -8.04
CA GLU A 180 -1.78 16.82 -8.57
C GLU A 180 -1.83 15.99 -9.85
N GLY A 181 -0.84 16.17 -10.74
CA GLY A 181 -0.77 15.47 -12.02
C GLY A 181 -0.62 13.97 -11.85
N ILE A 182 0.09 13.50 -10.82
CA ILE A 182 0.16 12.08 -10.49
C ILE A 182 -1.20 11.56 -10.00
N VAL A 183 -1.88 12.30 -9.11
CA VAL A 183 -3.20 11.89 -8.57
C VAL A 183 -4.26 11.84 -9.68
N ASP A 184 -4.24 12.79 -10.60
CA ASP A 184 -5.12 12.79 -11.77
C ASP A 184 -4.87 11.59 -12.69
N ARG A 185 -3.60 11.20 -12.88
CA ARG A 185 -3.25 10.00 -13.66
C ARG A 185 -3.70 8.72 -12.95
N LEU A 186 -3.50 8.63 -11.63
CA LEU A 186 -4.01 7.52 -10.81
C LEU A 186 -5.54 7.39 -10.93
N LYS A 187 -6.27 8.50 -10.86
CA LYS A 187 -7.73 8.52 -11.04
C LYS A 187 -8.17 7.96 -12.40
N LYS A 188 -7.41 8.24 -13.46
CA LYS A 188 -7.72 7.78 -14.82
C LYS A 188 -7.46 6.28 -15.05
N LEU A 189 -6.55 5.65 -14.31
CA LEU A 189 -6.22 4.22 -14.47
C LEU A 189 -7.41 3.27 -14.25
N VAL A 190 -8.31 3.63 -13.34
CA VAL A 190 -9.53 2.84 -13.07
C VAL A 190 -10.50 2.90 -14.24
N GLY A 191 -10.55 4.02 -14.98
CA GLY A 191 -11.47 4.21 -16.10
C GLY A 191 -11.02 3.55 -17.41
N THR A 192 -9.73 3.26 -17.56
CA THR A 192 -9.17 2.65 -18.79
C THR A 192 -9.20 1.12 -18.79
N SER A 193 -9.37 0.50 -17.63
CA SER A 193 -9.26 -0.95 -17.44
C SER A 193 -10.55 -1.73 -17.72
N THR A 194 -11.68 -1.05 -17.94
CA THR A 194 -12.96 -1.68 -18.32
C THR A 194 -13.06 -2.06 -19.81
N GLY A 195 -12.01 -1.86 -20.61
CA GLY A 195 -12.02 -2.06 -22.06
C GLY A 195 -11.34 -3.32 -22.61
N ALA A 196 -10.77 -4.18 -21.77
CA ALA A 196 -10.10 -5.41 -22.19
C ALA A 196 -10.82 -6.64 -21.60
N GLN A 197 -11.82 -7.15 -22.34
CA GLN A 197 -12.33 -8.51 -22.22
C GLN A 197 -12.12 -9.23 -23.55
#